data_AF-A0A851DSD2-F1
#
_entry.id   AF-A0A851DSD2-F1
#
_cell.length_a   1.000
_cell.length_b   1.000
_cell.length_c   1.000
_cell.angle_alpha   90.00
_cell.angle_beta   90.00
_cell.angle_gamma   90.00
#
_symmetry.space_group_name_H-M   'P 1'
#
loop_
_entity.id
_entity.type
_entity.pdbx_description
1 polymer ?
#
loop_
_entity_poly.entity_id
_entity_poly.type
_entity_poly.pdbx_seq_one_letter_code
_entity_poly.pdbx_strand_id
1 'polypeptide(L)'
;PGAPGLLTPCYLDKKPSGTYGPINPILNSTYQFVSSLFTEVSAVFPDFFLHLGGDEVDFTCWKSNPNIHAFMKEMGFGEDYRRLESFYIQRLLDIISSLGKGYIVWQEVFDNGVMVRPDTIIHVWKENPTPYVEEMSSVTKAGYQALLSAPWYLNRISYGQDWMEAYQVEPLNFEGVPEQKARVMGGEACMWGEYVDVTNLAPRLW
;
A
#
# COMPACT_ATOMS: atom_id res chain seq x y z
N PRO A 1 -6.09 -6.05 -24.80
CA PRO A 1 -5.92 -6.79 -23.53
C PRO A 1 -5.82 -5.80 -22.35
N GLY A 2 -6.57 -6.03 -21.28
CA GLY A 2 -6.72 -5.10 -20.15
C GLY A 2 -8.14 -4.58 -20.00
N ALA A 3 -8.43 -3.90 -18.88
CA ALA A 3 -9.73 -3.27 -18.60
C ALA A 3 -9.73 -1.81 -19.09
N PRO A 4 -10.38 -1.48 -20.23
CA PRO A 4 -10.33 -0.13 -20.78
C PRO A 4 -10.96 0.89 -19.83
N GLY A 5 -10.33 2.05 -19.69
CA GLY A 5 -10.81 3.13 -18.81
C GLY A 5 -10.55 2.91 -17.31
N LEU A 6 -9.85 1.83 -16.92
CA LEU A 6 -9.49 1.60 -15.52
C LEU A 6 -8.44 2.59 -15.02
N LEU A 7 -7.46 2.93 -15.84
CA LEU A 7 -6.39 3.86 -15.48
C LEU A 7 -6.77 5.30 -15.82
N THR A 8 -6.24 6.24 -15.03
CA THR A 8 -6.44 7.67 -15.27
C THR A 8 -5.62 8.11 -16.49
N PRO A 9 -6.23 8.71 -17.53
CA PRO A 9 -5.46 9.36 -18.58
C PRO A 9 -4.84 10.66 -18.06
N CYS A 10 -3.55 10.84 -18.27
CA CYS A 10 -2.85 12.06 -17.86
C CYS A 10 -3.02 13.14 -18.93
N TYR A 11 -2.89 14.40 -18.52
CA TYR A 11 -3.06 15.56 -19.38
C TYR A 11 -1.80 16.41 -19.38
N LEU A 12 -1.47 16.94 -20.55
CA LEU A 12 -0.55 18.05 -20.71
C LEU A 12 -1.37 19.24 -21.22
N ASP A 13 -1.44 20.31 -20.42
CA ASP A 13 -2.33 21.44 -20.62
C ASP A 13 -3.82 21.04 -20.69
N LYS A 14 -4.39 20.98 -21.90
CA LYS A 14 -5.80 20.68 -22.17
C LYS A 14 -6.01 19.43 -23.01
N LYS A 15 -4.93 18.68 -23.30
CA LYS A 15 -4.99 17.49 -24.15
C LYS A 15 -4.46 16.27 -23.39
N PRO A 16 -5.03 15.07 -23.64
CA PRO A 16 -4.45 13.84 -23.14
C PRO A 16 -3.00 13.70 -23.62
N SER A 17 -2.09 13.38 -22.69
CA SER A 17 -0.66 13.20 -23.00
C SER A 17 -0.38 11.88 -23.73
N GLY A 18 -1.33 10.94 -23.72
CA GLY A 18 -1.15 9.55 -24.17
C GLY A 18 -0.55 8.64 -23.09
N THR A 19 -0.20 9.17 -21.92
CA THR A 19 0.26 8.41 -20.76
C THR A 19 -0.88 8.18 -19.76
N TYR A 20 -0.70 7.19 -18.89
CA TYR A 20 -1.66 6.82 -17.85
C TYR A 20 -0.98 6.84 -16.48
N GLY A 21 -1.76 7.15 -15.46
CA GLY A 21 -1.34 7.14 -14.06
C GLY A 21 -2.10 6.09 -13.25
N PRO A 22 -2.32 6.34 -11.94
CA PRO A 22 -3.03 5.40 -11.08
C PRO A 22 -4.44 5.08 -11.57
N ILE A 23 -5.01 4.00 -11.01
CA ILE A 23 -6.42 3.62 -11.18
C ILE A 23 -7.31 4.86 -11.02
N ASN A 24 -8.31 4.99 -11.87
CA ASN A 24 -9.23 6.12 -11.84
C ASN A 24 -10.31 5.89 -10.77
N PRO A 25 -10.29 6.63 -9.65
CA PRO A 25 -11.17 6.36 -8.51
C PRO A 25 -12.56 6.98 -8.66
N ILE A 26 -12.81 7.79 -9.69
CA ILE A 26 -14.08 8.52 -9.85
C ILE A 26 -15.13 7.73 -10.65
N LEU A 27 -14.74 6.62 -11.28
CA LEU A 27 -15.60 5.84 -12.16
C LEU A 27 -16.22 4.64 -11.44
N ASN A 28 -17.53 4.45 -11.59
CA ASN A 28 -18.21 3.27 -11.04
C ASN A 28 -17.73 1.96 -11.68
N SER A 29 -17.32 1.99 -12.95
CA SER A 29 -16.75 0.84 -13.65
C SER A 29 -15.46 0.33 -12.98
N THR A 30 -14.68 1.21 -12.36
CA THR A 30 -13.50 0.83 -11.57
C THR A 30 -13.89 -0.10 -10.43
N TYR A 31 -14.89 0.28 -9.64
CA TYR A 31 -15.33 -0.53 -8.49
C TYR A 31 -16.04 -1.82 -8.89
N GLN A 32 -16.75 -1.83 -10.03
CA GLN A 32 -17.32 -3.05 -10.59
C GLN A 32 -16.23 -4.05 -11.02
N PHE A 33 -15.18 -3.54 -11.67
CA PHE A 33 -14.02 -4.35 -12.07
C PHE A 33 -13.29 -4.90 -10.83
N VAL A 34 -12.93 -4.03 -9.88
CA VAL A 34 -12.23 -4.40 -8.65
C VAL A 34 -13.03 -5.41 -7.83
N SER A 35 -14.35 -5.20 -7.68
CA SER A 35 -15.23 -6.15 -6.98
C SER A 35 -15.25 -7.54 -7.64
N SER A 36 -15.38 -7.59 -8.97
CA SER A 36 -15.35 -8.86 -9.71
C SER A 36 -13.99 -9.56 -9.58
N LEU A 37 -12.90 -8.81 -9.70
CA LEU A 37 -11.53 -9.34 -9.56
C LEU A 37 -11.32 -9.92 -8.17
N PHE A 38 -11.62 -9.17 -7.10
CA PHE A 38 -11.40 -9.64 -5.74
C PHE A 38 -12.36 -10.75 -5.32
N THR A 39 -13.54 -10.85 -5.94
CA THR A 39 -14.41 -12.03 -5.78
C THR A 39 -13.67 -13.29 -6.24
N GLU A 40 -13.06 -13.27 -7.43
CA GLU A 40 -12.28 -14.41 -7.93
C GLU A 40 -11.04 -14.68 -7.05
N VAL A 41 -10.27 -13.64 -6.72
CA VAL A 41 -9.09 -13.76 -5.83
C VAL A 41 -9.49 -14.38 -4.49
N SER A 42 -10.58 -13.93 -3.87
CA SER A 42 -11.04 -14.45 -2.59
C SER A 42 -11.47 -15.92 -2.63
N ALA A 43 -11.90 -16.41 -3.80
CA ALA A 43 -12.26 -17.81 -4.04
C ALA A 43 -11.04 -18.69 -4.31
N VAL A 44 -10.00 -18.14 -4.94
CA VAL A 44 -8.75 -18.85 -5.25
C VAL A 44 -7.84 -18.98 -4.03
N PHE A 45 -7.71 -17.89 -3.25
CA PHE A 45 -6.81 -17.84 -2.09
C PHE A 45 -7.59 -18.11 -0.81
N PRO A 46 -7.36 -19.25 -0.13
CA PRO A 46 -8.12 -19.62 1.06
C PRO A 46 -7.73 -18.81 2.29
N ASP A 47 -6.57 -18.15 2.28
CA ASP A 47 -6.08 -17.36 3.41
C ASP A 47 -7.07 -16.26 3.80
N PHE A 48 -7.13 -15.95 5.10
CA PHE A 48 -8.06 -14.94 5.60
C PHE A 48 -7.67 -13.53 5.17
N PHE A 49 -6.38 -13.23 5.03
CA PHE A 49 -5.89 -11.90 4.70
C PHE A 49 -5.56 -11.76 3.21
N LEU A 50 -5.79 -10.56 2.68
CA LEU A 50 -5.31 -10.14 1.37
C LEU A 50 -4.49 -8.86 1.53
N HIS A 51 -3.32 -8.82 0.90
CA HIS A 51 -2.53 -7.58 0.82
C HIS A 51 -3.07 -6.70 -0.30
N LEU A 52 -3.55 -5.51 0.03
CA LEU A 52 -4.22 -4.60 -0.91
C LEU A 52 -3.27 -3.56 -1.52
N GLY A 53 -2.02 -3.52 -1.05
CA GLY A 53 -1.01 -2.57 -1.50
C GLY A 53 -1.29 -1.19 -0.92
N GLY A 54 -1.40 -0.18 -1.78
CA GLY A 54 -1.64 1.21 -1.39
C GLY A 54 -0.36 2.03 -1.20
N ASP A 55 0.76 1.57 -1.76
CA ASP A 55 2.06 2.22 -1.75
C ASP A 55 2.26 3.18 -2.94
N GLU A 56 3.16 4.17 -2.75
CA GLU A 56 3.73 5.02 -3.80
C GLU A 56 2.75 5.65 -4.82
N VAL A 57 1.53 6.00 -4.40
CA VAL A 57 0.54 6.57 -5.31
C VAL A 57 0.95 7.98 -5.77
N ASP A 58 1.32 8.10 -7.05
CA ASP A 58 1.64 9.41 -7.66
C ASP A 58 0.37 10.18 -8.06
N PHE A 59 0.10 11.27 -7.35
CA PHE A 59 -1.04 12.15 -7.61
C PHE A 59 -0.87 13.08 -8.81
N THR A 60 0.30 13.12 -9.47
CA THR A 60 0.58 14.05 -10.58
C THR A 60 -0.40 13.88 -11.74
N CYS A 61 -0.68 12.63 -12.12
CA CYS A 61 -1.63 12.34 -13.18
C CYS A 61 -3.06 12.72 -12.79
N TRP A 62 -3.47 12.45 -11.55
CA TRP A 62 -4.78 12.87 -11.02
C TRP A 62 -4.93 14.40 -11.04
N LYS A 63 -3.91 15.13 -10.61
CA LYS A 63 -3.85 16.60 -10.67
C LYS A 63 -4.00 17.15 -12.08
N SER A 64 -3.42 16.48 -13.06
CA SER A 64 -3.52 16.91 -14.46
C SER A 64 -4.92 16.71 -15.05
N ASN A 65 -5.69 15.74 -14.55
CA ASN A 65 -6.92 15.31 -15.19
C ASN A 65 -8.12 16.22 -14.83
N PRO A 66 -8.77 16.87 -15.82
CA PRO A 66 -9.86 17.82 -15.56
C PRO A 66 -11.12 17.19 -14.97
N ASN A 67 -11.40 15.91 -15.29
CA ASN A 67 -12.57 15.21 -14.74
C ASN A 67 -12.36 14.87 -13.27
N ILE A 68 -11.14 14.47 -12.89
CA ILE A 68 -10.79 14.26 -11.48
C ILE A 68 -10.85 15.58 -10.73
N HIS A 69 -10.31 16.66 -11.28
CA HIS A 69 -10.40 17.97 -10.65
C HIS A 69 -11.87 18.45 -10.46
N ALA A 70 -12.76 18.14 -11.40
CA ALA A 70 -14.19 18.40 -11.24
C ALA A 70 -14.81 17.57 -10.11
N PHE A 71 -14.47 16.28 -10.02
CA PHE A 71 -14.92 15.39 -8.94
C PHE A 71 -14.39 15.84 -7.56
N MET A 72 -13.13 16.27 -7.48
CA MET A 72 -12.53 16.83 -6.26
C MET A 72 -13.31 18.03 -5.73
N LYS A 73 -13.81 18.88 -6.63
CA LYS A 73 -14.65 20.04 -6.28
C LYS A 73 -16.03 19.60 -5.79
N GLU A 74 -16.66 18.66 -6.49
CA GLU A 74 -17.98 18.11 -6.14
C GLU A 74 -17.97 17.47 -4.74
N MET A 75 -16.94 16.69 -4.44
CA MET A 75 -16.78 16.01 -3.15
C MET A 75 -16.24 16.92 -2.02
N GLY A 76 -15.91 18.18 -2.32
CA GLY A 76 -15.33 19.10 -1.35
C GLY A 76 -13.96 18.65 -0.82
N PHE A 77 -13.17 17.96 -1.65
CA PHE A 77 -11.81 17.51 -1.31
C PHE A 77 -10.76 18.62 -1.51
N GLY A 78 -11.09 19.66 -2.29
CA GLY A 78 -10.17 20.76 -2.57
C GLY A 78 -8.98 20.28 -3.41
N GLU A 79 -7.77 20.65 -3.02
CA GLU A 79 -6.52 20.22 -3.67
C GLU A 79 -5.81 19.07 -2.93
N ASP A 80 -6.47 18.44 -1.96
CA ASP A 80 -5.90 17.36 -1.17
C ASP A 80 -6.21 15.98 -1.76
N TYR A 81 -5.36 15.51 -2.67
CA TYR A 81 -5.53 14.23 -3.39
C TYR A 81 -5.39 13.00 -2.47
N ARG A 82 -4.85 13.15 -1.25
CA ARG A 82 -4.88 12.08 -0.23
C ARG A 82 -6.31 11.75 0.18
N ARG A 83 -7.23 12.72 0.12
CA ARG A 83 -8.66 12.47 0.36
C ARG A 83 -9.30 11.65 -0.77
N LEU A 84 -8.81 11.79 -2.00
CA LEU A 84 -9.24 10.99 -3.14
C LEU A 84 -8.73 9.56 -3.06
N GLU A 85 -7.47 9.38 -2.67
CA GLU A 85 -6.91 8.07 -2.32
C GLU A 85 -7.70 7.42 -1.17
N SER A 86 -7.97 8.17 -0.10
CA SER A 86 -8.78 7.70 1.02
C SER A 86 -10.17 7.25 0.58
N PHE A 87 -10.83 7.99 -0.31
CA PHE A 87 -12.10 7.60 -0.92
C PHE A 87 -12.01 6.27 -1.68
N TYR A 88 -10.95 6.08 -2.45
CA TYR A 88 -10.73 4.83 -3.19
C TYR A 88 -10.48 3.64 -2.25
N ILE A 89 -9.54 3.79 -1.31
CA ILE A 89 -9.15 2.71 -0.40
C ILE A 89 -10.31 2.31 0.52
N GLN A 90 -11.10 3.25 1.04
CA GLN A 90 -12.28 2.92 1.85
C GLN A 90 -13.28 2.03 1.09
N ARG A 91 -13.58 2.39 -0.17
CA ARG A 91 -14.48 1.57 -1.00
C ARG A 91 -13.89 0.21 -1.34
N LEU A 92 -12.57 0.12 -1.51
CA LEU A 92 -11.87 -1.15 -1.66
C LEU A 92 -12.00 -2.01 -0.39
N LEU A 93 -11.73 -1.45 0.79
CA LEU A 93 -11.88 -2.15 2.07
C LEU A 93 -13.31 -2.67 2.29
N ASP A 94 -14.33 -1.89 1.90
CA ASP A 94 -15.73 -2.32 1.97
C ASP A 94 -16.02 -3.53 1.07
N ILE A 95 -15.47 -3.54 -0.15
CA ILE A 95 -15.56 -4.67 -1.08
C ILE A 95 -14.92 -5.92 -0.44
N ILE A 96 -13.66 -5.81 0.02
CA ILE A 96 -12.93 -6.95 0.59
C ILE A 96 -13.61 -7.50 1.84
N SER A 97 -14.11 -6.61 2.69
CA SER A 97 -14.86 -7.03 3.87
C SER A 97 -16.16 -7.73 3.54
N SER A 98 -16.87 -7.32 2.49
CA SER A 98 -18.10 -8.00 2.06
C SER A 98 -17.85 -9.44 1.59
N LEU A 99 -16.60 -9.75 1.22
CA LEU A 99 -16.13 -11.10 0.87
C LEU A 99 -15.64 -11.90 2.09
N GLY A 100 -15.72 -11.34 3.30
CA GLY A 100 -15.32 -11.99 4.55
C GLY A 100 -13.81 -12.17 4.71
N LYS A 101 -13.00 -11.30 4.08
CA LYS A 101 -11.53 -11.31 4.17
C LYS A 101 -11.02 -10.13 5.01
N GLY A 102 -9.89 -10.35 5.70
CA GLY A 102 -9.09 -9.30 6.32
C GLY A 102 -8.15 -8.63 5.32
N TYR A 103 -7.57 -7.50 5.70
CA TYR A 103 -6.74 -6.69 4.81
C TYR A 103 -5.43 -6.23 5.46
N ILE A 104 -4.38 -6.31 4.65
CA ILE A 104 -3.05 -5.75 4.93
C ILE A 104 -2.81 -4.64 3.91
N VAL A 105 -2.27 -3.50 4.36
CA VAL A 105 -1.93 -2.36 3.50
C VAL A 105 -0.51 -1.89 3.80
N TRP A 106 0.13 -1.28 2.81
CA TRP A 106 1.39 -0.57 3.03
C TRP A 106 1.16 0.70 3.86
N GLN A 107 2.22 1.17 4.51
CA GLN A 107 2.17 2.27 5.47
C GLN A 107 1.58 3.57 4.91
N GLU A 108 1.69 3.87 3.62
CA GLU A 108 1.23 5.14 3.07
C GLU A 108 -0.27 5.36 3.28
N VAL A 109 -1.07 4.30 3.32
CA VAL A 109 -2.49 4.38 3.67
C VAL A 109 -2.67 4.98 5.07
N PHE A 110 -1.83 4.58 6.02
CA PHE A 110 -1.79 5.15 7.36
C PHE A 110 -1.18 6.57 7.36
N ASP A 111 -0.01 6.77 6.72
CA ASP A 111 0.71 8.05 6.65
C ASP A 111 -0.17 9.17 6.06
N ASN A 112 -1.00 8.84 5.05
CA ASN A 112 -1.86 9.78 4.35
C ASN A 112 -3.17 10.08 5.11
N GLY A 113 -3.37 9.49 6.30
CA GLY A 113 -4.54 9.70 7.14
C GLY A 113 -5.81 9.09 6.55
N VAL A 114 -5.69 8.01 5.78
CA VAL A 114 -6.85 7.27 5.29
C VAL A 114 -7.57 6.65 6.49
N MET A 115 -8.88 6.83 6.56
CA MET A 115 -9.69 6.16 7.58
C MET A 115 -9.82 4.69 7.19
N VAL A 116 -8.92 3.88 7.73
CA VAL A 116 -8.99 2.42 7.64
C VAL A 116 -9.74 1.84 8.83
N ARG A 117 -10.14 0.58 8.72
CA ARG A 117 -10.88 -0.08 9.80
C ARG A 117 -9.93 -0.54 10.92
N PRO A 118 -10.39 -0.67 12.17
CA PRO A 118 -9.53 -1.01 13.31
C PRO A 118 -8.80 -2.36 13.20
N ASP A 119 -9.33 -3.29 12.40
CA ASP A 119 -8.78 -4.60 12.12
C ASP A 119 -7.81 -4.63 10.92
N THR A 120 -7.44 -3.46 10.39
CA THR A 120 -6.43 -3.34 9.33
C THR A 120 -5.04 -3.59 9.90
N ILE A 121 -4.24 -4.39 9.18
CA ILE A 121 -2.82 -4.56 9.46
C ILE A 121 -2.03 -3.58 8.60
N ILE A 122 -1.17 -2.78 9.22
CA ILE A 122 -0.29 -1.83 8.55
C ILE A 122 1.10 -2.44 8.39
N HIS A 123 1.62 -2.45 7.18
CA HIS A 123 2.93 -2.99 6.84
C HIS A 123 3.93 -1.85 6.65
N VAL A 124 4.88 -1.74 7.59
CA VAL A 124 5.91 -0.70 7.64
C VAL A 124 7.12 -1.13 6.82
N TRP A 125 7.42 -0.37 5.76
CA TRP A 125 8.41 -0.73 4.75
C TRP A 125 9.41 0.38 4.43
N LYS A 126 9.11 1.63 4.82
CA LYS A 126 9.98 2.78 4.56
C LYS A 126 10.95 2.97 5.71
N GLU A 127 12.19 3.26 5.35
CA GLU A 127 13.24 3.70 6.29
C GLU A 127 13.32 5.24 6.39
N ASN A 128 12.69 5.95 5.45
CA ASN A 128 12.74 7.41 5.32
C ASN A 128 11.40 7.97 4.79
N PRO A 129 11.08 9.25 5.06
CA PRO A 129 11.84 10.21 5.87
C PRO A 129 11.69 9.96 7.38
N THR A 130 10.65 9.25 7.78
CA THR A 130 10.44 8.81 9.17
C THR A 130 11.19 7.49 9.37
N PRO A 131 12.02 7.35 10.42
CA PRO A 131 12.61 6.07 10.77
C PRO A 131 11.54 5.00 11.03
N TYR A 132 11.75 3.78 10.55
CA TYR A 132 10.75 2.71 10.69
C TYR A 132 10.37 2.43 12.14
N VAL A 133 11.28 2.63 13.11
CA VAL A 133 10.99 2.46 14.55
C VAL A 133 9.97 3.47 15.07
N GLU A 134 9.99 4.71 14.57
CA GLU A 134 9.03 5.76 14.93
C GLU A 134 7.67 5.49 14.26
N GLU A 135 7.69 4.95 13.04
CA GLU A 135 6.49 4.53 12.32
C GLU A 135 5.80 3.35 13.03
N MET A 136 6.57 2.34 13.43
CA MET A 136 6.08 1.21 14.24
C MET A 136 5.44 1.68 15.55
N SER A 137 6.05 2.65 16.24
CA SER A 137 5.44 3.27 17.44
C SER A 137 4.12 3.97 17.10
N SER A 138 4.09 4.76 16.01
CA SER A 138 2.91 5.53 15.59
C SER A 138 1.73 4.64 15.22
N VAL A 139 1.96 3.63 14.40
CA VAL A 139 0.95 2.62 13.98
C VAL A 139 0.38 1.89 15.19
N THR A 140 1.24 1.34 16.05
CA THR A 140 0.79 0.55 17.21
C THR A 140 0.13 1.41 18.28
N LYS A 141 0.54 2.67 18.42
CA LYS A 141 -0.10 3.67 19.30
C LYS A 141 -1.48 4.08 18.79
N ALA A 142 -1.68 4.14 17.47
CA ALA A 142 -2.98 4.37 16.86
C ALA A 142 -3.94 3.17 17.02
N GLY A 143 -3.44 2.02 17.47
CA GLY A 143 -4.25 0.85 17.82
C GLY A 143 -4.25 -0.25 16.77
N TYR A 144 -3.54 -0.07 15.66
CA TYR A 144 -3.46 -1.04 14.57
C TYR A 144 -2.43 -2.13 14.83
N GLN A 145 -2.66 -3.29 14.22
CA GLN A 145 -1.64 -4.33 14.11
C GLN A 145 -0.56 -3.92 13.11
N ALA A 146 0.68 -4.29 13.37
CA ALA A 146 1.84 -3.88 12.56
C ALA A 146 2.66 -5.08 12.07
N LEU A 147 3.09 -5.02 10.82
CA LEU A 147 4.12 -5.87 10.22
C LEU A 147 5.33 -5.01 9.85
N LEU A 148 6.53 -5.55 10.02
CA LEU A 148 7.79 -4.88 9.66
C LEU A 148 8.46 -5.56 8.47
N SER A 149 8.86 -4.78 7.46
CA SER A 149 9.77 -5.25 6.41
C SER A 149 10.87 -4.26 6.05
N ALA A 150 10.77 -3.00 6.52
CA ALA A 150 11.69 -1.93 6.16
C ALA A 150 13.19 -2.31 6.17
N PRO A 151 13.75 -2.91 7.25
CA PRO A 151 15.17 -3.27 7.29
C PRO A 151 15.50 -4.61 6.61
N TRP A 152 14.52 -5.28 5.99
CA TRP A 152 14.66 -6.63 5.41
C TRP A 152 14.42 -6.64 3.90
N TYR A 153 14.87 -5.59 3.21
CA TYR A 153 14.84 -5.48 1.75
C TYR A 153 16.00 -6.25 1.12
N LEU A 154 15.84 -7.56 0.98
CA LEU A 154 16.88 -8.47 0.50
C LEU A 154 17.25 -8.24 -0.99
N ASN A 155 16.40 -7.57 -1.77
CA ASN A 155 16.73 -7.12 -3.12
C ASN A 155 17.81 -6.01 -3.15
N ARG A 156 18.02 -5.28 -2.04
CA ARG A 156 19.05 -4.25 -1.92
C ARG A 156 20.37 -4.89 -1.49
N ILE A 157 21.26 -5.12 -2.46
CA ILE A 157 22.52 -5.82 -2.21
C ILE A 157 23.60 -4.87 -1.70
N SER A 158 24.43 -5.34 -0.78
CA SER A 158 25.68 -4.67 -0.40
C SER A 158 26.83 -5.67 -0.35
N TYR A 159 28.07 -5.17 -0.42
CA TYR A 159 29.25 -6.03 -0.35
C TYR A 159 29.51 -6.45 1.09
N GLY A 160 29.70 -7.75 1.32
CA GLY A 160 30.07 -8.30 2.63
C GLY A 160 29.00 -9.20 3.21
N GLN A 161 28.85 -9.18 4.54
CA GLN A 161 27.90 -10.00 5.30
C GLN A 161 26.66 -9.19 5.68
N ASP A 162 25.93 -8.72 4.66
CA ASP A 162 24.71 -7.90 4.80
C ASP A 162 23.62 -8.59 5.65
N TRP A 163 23.58 -9.93 5.65
CA TRP A 163 22.72 -10.72 6.54
C TRP A 163 22.86 -10.38 8.03
N MET A 164 24.03 -9.91 8.48
CA MET A 164 24.25 -9.53 9.89
C MET A 164 23.43 -8.30 10.26
N GLU A 165 23.26 -7.35 9.35
CA GLU A 165 22.46 -6.14 9.56
C GLU A 165 20.99 -6.53 9.74
N ALA A 166 20.47 -7.39 8.85
CA ALA A 166 19.11 -7.92 8.95
C ALA A 166 18.88 -8.71 10.25
N TYR A 167 19.86 -9.52 10.68
CA TYR A 167 19.77 -10.35 11.88
C TYR A 167 19.79 -9.53 13.19
N GLN A 168 20.46 -8.37 13.21
CA GLN A 168 20.55 -7.52 14.39
C GLN A 168 19.30 -6.66 14.65
N VAL A 169 18.35 -6.63 13.71
CA VAL A 169 17.09 -5.91 13.87
C VAL A 169 16.30 -6.50 15.03
N GLU A 170 15.99 -5.66 16.03
CA GLU A 170 15.06 -5.97 17.11
C GLU A 170 13.71 -5.26 16.84
N PRO A 171 12.68 -5.97 16.35
CA PRO A 171 11.42 -5.36 15.91
C PRO A 171 10.66 -4.62 17.02
N LEU A 172 10.91 -4.97 18.30
CA LEU A 172 10.26 -4.34 19.45
C LEU A 172 11.07 -3.19 20.04
N ASN A 173 12.19 -2.79 19.43
CA ASN A 173 13.05 -1.70 19.90
C ASN A 173 12.53 -0.31 19.48
N PHE A 174 11.29 0.00 19.88
CA PHE A 174 10.69 1.32 19.77
C PHE A 174 10.02 1.74 21.08
N GLU A 175 9.73 3.03 21.22
CA GLU A 175 9.02 3.58 22.38
C GLU A 175 7.55 3.12 22.37
N GLY A 176 7.12 2.42 23.42
CA GLY A 176 5.73 2.01 23.58
C GLY A 176 5.49 1.13 24.80
N VAL A 177 4.26 1.16 25.32
CA VAL A 177 3.83 0.29 26.43
C VAL A 177 3.69 -1.18 25.96
N PRO A 178 3.72 -2.18 26.87
CA PRO A 178 3.60 -3.59 26.48
C PRO A 178 2.40 -3.90 25.58
N GLU A 179 1.25 -3.25 25.82
CA GLU A 179 0.03 -3.43 25.04
C GLU A 179 0.16 -2.89 23.61
N GLN A 180 0.99 -1.85 23.39
CA GLN A 180 1.31 -1.36 22.05
C GLN A 180 2.24 -2.34 21.33
N LYS A 181 3.30 -2.81 22.02
CA LYS A 181 4.25 -3.79 21.45
C LYS A 181 3.59 -5.12 21.11
N ALA A 182 2.57 -5.53 21.86
CA ALA A 182 1.78 -6.74 21.58
C ALA A 182 0.99 -6.67 20.25
N ARG A 183 0.87 -5.50 19.61
CA ARG A 183 0.24 -5.36 18.29
C ARG A 183 1.19 -5.68 17.12
N VAL A 184 2.48 -5.87 17.39
CA VAL A 184 3.45 -6.28 16.36
C VAL A 184 3.24 -7.76 16.06
N MET A 185 2.84 -8.06 14.83
CA MET A 185 2.48 -9.42 14.39
C MET A 185 3.69 -10.22 13.88
N GLY A 186 4.81 -9.54 13.61
CA GLY A 186 6.01 -10.11 13.02
C GLY A 186 6.49 -9.24 11.87
N GLY A 187 6.93 -9.88 10.79
CA GLY A 187 7.32 -9.16 9.59
C GLY A 187 7.83 -10.06 8.47
N GLU A 188 8.28 -9.44 7.39
CA GLU A 188 8.56 -10.10 6.12
C GLU A 188 9.89 -9.62 5.53
N ALA A 189 10.61 -10.55 4.90
CA ALA A 189 11.77 -10.22 4.07
C ALA A 189 11.34 -10.02 2.62
N CYS A 190 11.63 -8.86 2.05
CA CYS A 190 11.16 -8.48 0.72
C CYS A 190 12.20 -8.79 -0.36
N MET A 191 11.75 -9.44 -1.45
CA MET A 191 12.55 -9.70 -2.64
C MET A 191 11.88 -9.10 -3.87
N TRP A 192 12.03 -7.79 -4.06
CA TRP A 192 11.54 -7.10 -5.25
C TRP A 192 12.33 -7.51 -6.51
N GLY A 193 11.62 -7.55 -7.64
CA GLY A 193 12.07 -8.24 -8.86
C GLY A 193 12.79 -7.38 -9.89
N GLU A 194 13.13 -6.12 -9.61
CA GLU A 194 13.73 -5.22 -10.61
C GLU A 194 15.03 -5.76 -11.20
N TYR A 195 15.80 -6.47 -10.39
CA TYR A 195 17.08 -7.09 -10.76
C TYR A 195 17.14 -8.59 -10.45
N VAL A 196 16.00 -9.19 -10.08
CA VAL A 196 15.91 -10.57 -9.60
C VAL A 196 14.93 -11.35 -10.46
N ASP A 197 15.39 -12.48 -10.99
CA ASP A 197 14.58 -13.43 -11.75
C ASP A 197 15.00 -14.88 -11.42
N VAL A 198 14.52 -15.84 -12.21
CA VAL A 198 14.83 -17.27 -11.99
C VAL A 198 16.33 -17.59 -12.03
N THR A 199 17.16 -16.75 -12.66
CA THR A 199 18.60 -16.98 -12.80
C THR A 199 19.36 -16.69 -11.51
N ASN A 200 18.83 -15.83 -10.63
CA ASN A 200 19.54 -15.35 -9.45
C ASN A 200 18.69 -15.32 -8.16
N LEU A 201 17.40 -15.64 -8.20
CA LEU A 201 16.51 -15.62 -7.02
C LEU A 201 17.04 -16.46 -5.86
N ALA A 202 17.27 -17.75 -6.11
CA ALA A 202 17.71 -18.68 -5.07
C ALA A 202 19.03 -18.28 -4.40
N PRO A 203 20.12 -18.00 -5.13
CA PRO A 203 21.40 -17.59 -4.52
C PRO A 203 21.37 -16.17 -3.94
N ARG A 204 20.37 -15.34 -4.27
CA ARG A 204 20.19 -14.04 -3.60
C ARG A 204 19.43 -14.19 -2.29
N LEU A 205 18.48 -15.12 -2.23
CA LEU A 205 17.58 -15.30 -1.09
C LEU A 205 18.21 -16.13 0.05
N TRP A 206 19.05 -17.11 -0.27
CA TRP A 206 19.61 -18.09 0.69
C TRP A 206 21.12 -18.25 0.59
#